data_AF-A0A1J3IYD2-F1
#
_entry.id   AF-A0A1J3IYD2-F1
#
_cell.length_a   1.000
_cell.length_b   1.000
_cell.length_c   1.000
_cell.angle_alpha   90.00
_cell.angle_beta   90.00
_cell.angle_gamma   90.00
#
_symmetry.space_group_name_H-M   'P 1'
#
loop_
_entity.id
_entity.type
_entity.pdbx_description
1 polymer ?
#
loop_
_entity_poly.entity_id
_entity_poly.type
_entity_poly.pdbx_seq_one_letter_code
_entity_poly.pdbx_strand_id
1 'polypeptide(L)'
;NASVLLREQGTRVIEYTSYAETKTIPGHYVIYWELLVKAETNLPSDDVMARCCLEMEESLNSVYRQSRVADKSIGPLEIRVVKNGTFEELMDYAISRGASI
;
A
#
# COMPACT_ATOMS: atom_id res chain seq x y z
N ASN A 1 6.26 -11.88 4.21
CA ASN A 1 5.00 -11.12 4.41
C ASN A 1 5.37 -9.69 4.77
N ALA A 2 4.89 -8.70 4.02
CA ALA A 2 5.23 -7.28 4.17
C ALA A 2 5.00 -6.72 5.60
N SER A 3 3.99 -7.23 6.31
CA SER A 3 3.72 -6.80 7.70
C SER A 3 4.84 -7.18 8.68
N VAL A 4 5.57 -8.27 8.42
CA VAL A 4 6.72 -8.70 9.23
C VAL A 4 7.90 -7.74 9.05
N LEU A 5 8.17 -7.34 7.80
CA LEU A 5 9.24 -6.39 7.46
C LEU A 5 9.05 -5.04 8.16
N LEU A 6 7.81 -4.54 8.20
CA LEU A 6 7.50 -3.31 8.94
C LEU A 6 7.69 -3.48 10.44
N ARG A 7 7.27 -4.63 11.00
CA ARG A 7 7.35 -4.89 12.44
C ARG A 7 8.80 -4.94 12.94
N GLU A 8 9.71 -5.47 12.13
CA GLU A 8 11.15 -5.47 12.41
C GLU A 8 11.73 -4.05 12.53
N GLN A 9 11.13 -3.09 11.83
CA GLN A 9 11.47 -1.66 11.93
C GLN A 9 10.70 -0.94 13.06
N GLY A 10 9.91 -1.64 13.86
CA GLY A 10 9.08 -1.01 14.91
C GLY A 10 7.91 -0.20 14.37
N THR A 11 7.52 -0.46 13.12
CA THR A 11 6.41 0.21 12.41
C THR A 11 5.32 -0.81 12.09
N ARG A 12 4.06 -0.35 11.96
CA ARG A 12 2.96 -1.20 11.50
C ARG A 12 1.97 -0.40 10.66
N VAL A 13 1.26 -1.08 9.77
CA VAL A 13 0.10 -0.51 9.07
C VAL A 13 -1.05 -0.37 10.07
N ILE A 14 -1.65 0.81 10.14
CA ILE A 14 -2.88 1.08 10.90
C ILE A 14 -4.08 0.83 10.00
N GLU A 15 -4.08 1.50 8.85
CA GLU A 15 -5.14 1.50 7.87
C GLU A 15 -4.57 1.43 6.46
N TYR A 16 -5.37 0.86 5.55
CA TYR A 16 -5.01 0.81 4.15
C TYR A 16 -6.22 0.88 3.22
N THR A 17 -5.99 1.39 2.02
CA THR A 17 -6.94 1.30 0.91
C THR A 17 -6.18 1.07 -0.39
N SER A 18 -6.89 0.73 -1.45
CA SER A 18 -6.30 0.43 -2.75
C SER A 18 -7.00 1.18 -3.88
N TYR A 19 -6.26 1.38 -4.96
CA TYR A 19 -6.73 2.01 -6.18
C TYR A 19 -6.06 1.36 -7.39
N ALA A 20 -6.84 1.10 -8.45
CA ALA A 20 -6.31 0.68 -9.73
C ALA A 20 -5.93 1.92 -10.55
N GLU A 21 -4.63 2.19 -10.67
CA GLU A 21 -4.11 3.30 -11.46
C GLU A 21 -4.08 2.92 -12.93
N THR A 22 -4.72 3.74 -13.76
CA THR A 22 -4.91 3.50 -15.20
C THR A 22 -4.42 4.66 -16.06
N LYS A 23 -3.87 5.72 -15.44
CA LYS A 23 -3.28 6.85 -16.16
C LYS A 23 -1.96 6.48 -16.86
N THR A 24 -1.27 5.45 -16.37
CA THR A 24 -0.05 4.91 -16.99
C THR A 24 -0.34 3.59 -17.69
N ILE A 25 0.45 3.26 -18.71
CA ILE A 25 0.36 2.00 -19.45
C ILE A 25 1.69 1.25 -19.28
N PRO A 26 1.69 0.01 -18.75
CA PRO A 26 0.52 -0.69 -18.16
C PRO A 26 0.04 -0.01 -16.88
N GLY A 27 -1.25 -0.17 -16.57
CA GLY A 27 -1.82 0.25 -15.29
C GLY A 27 -1.30 -0.61 -14.15
N HIS A 28 -1.39 -0.14 -12.91
CA HIS A 28 -0.84 -0.84 -11.75
C HIS A 28 -1.68 -0.63 -10.49
N TYR A 29 -1.37 -1.41 -9.46
CA TYR A 29 -2.07 -1.34 -8.19
C TYR A 29 -1.34 -0.34 -7.29
N VAL A 30 -2.09 0.62 -6.76
CA VAL A 30 -1.61 1.55 -5.76
C VAL A 30 -2.26 1.20 -4.43
N ILE A 31 -1.44 0.95 -3.42
CA ILE A 31 -1.87 0.69 -2.06
C ILE A 31 -1.47 1.88 -1.19
N TYR A 32 -2.45 2.50 -0.55
CA TYR A 32 -2.20 3.58 0.40
C TYR A 32 -2.08 3.00 1.80
N TRP A 33 -1.00 3.33 2.51
CA TRP A 33 -0.75 2.86 3.88
C TRP A 33 -0.62 4.04 4.84
N GLU A 34 -1.42 4.01 5.91
CA GLU A 34 -1.17 4.83 7.09
C GLU A 34 -0.38 4.02 8.11
N LEU A 35 0.75 4.55 8.56
CA LEU A 35 1.73 3.82 9.37
C LEU A 35 1.81 4.36 10.80
N LEU A 36 1.73 3.46 11.79
CA LEU A 36 2.10 3.79 13.16
C LEU A 36 3.60 3.59 13.34
N VAL A 37 4.32 4.69 13.50
CA VAL A 37 5.75 4.70 13.76
C VAL A 37 5.99 4.97 15.25
N LYS A 38 6.69 4.07 15.97
CA LYS A 38 6.94 4.24 17.41
C LYS A 38 7.88 5.40 17.76
N ALA A 39 8.76 5.81 16.85
CA ALA A 39 9.67 6.95 16.96
C ALA A 39 10.02 7.44 15.55
N GLU A 40 10.17 8.74 15.31
CA GLU A 40 10.43 9.29 13.96
C GLU A 40 11.66 8.69 13.26
N THR A 41 12.62 8.16 14.03
CA THR A 41 13.79 7.42 13.52
C THR A 41 13.48 6.06 12.88
N ASN A 42 12.23 5.58 13.00
CA ASN A 42 11.80 4.24 12.60
C ASN A 42 10.95 4.25 11.32
N LEU A 43 10.97 5.35 10.56
CA LEU A 43 10.37 5.36 9.23
C LEU A 43 11.04 4.27 8.38
N PRO A 44 10.25 3.39 7.72
CA PRO A 44 10.81 2.35 6.87
C PRO A 44 11.67 2.98 5.77
N SER A 45 12.86 2.43 5.55
CA SER A 45 13.70 2.84 4.42
C SER A 45 13.06 2.46 3.08
N ASP A 46 13.50 3.11 2.01
CA ASP A 46 13.03 2.80 0.65
C ASP A 46 13.25 1.32 0.27
N ASP A 47 14.34 0.70 0.76
CA ASP A 47 14.60 -0.73 0.55
C ASP A 47 13.56 -1.61 1.24
N VAL A 48 13.21 -1.30 2.49
CA VAL A 48 12.15 -2.02 3.22
C VAL A 48 10.81 -1.85 2.51
N MET A 49 10.51 -0.65 2.03
CA MET A 49 9.28 -0.38 1.27
C MET A 49 9.24 -1.13 -0.07
N ALA A 50 10.36 -1.16 -0.81
CA ALA A 50 10.47 -1.92 -2.05
C ALA A 50 10.27 -3.43 -1.83
N ARG A 51 10.85 -3.97 -0.74
CA ARG A 51 10.63 -5.36 -0.33
C ARG A 51 9.19 -5.61 0.10
N CYS A 52 8.52 -4.64 0.73
CA CYS A 52 7.09 -4.73 1.01
C CYS A 52 6.25 -4.81 -0.27
N CYS A 53 6.56 -4.01 -1.30
CA CYS A 53 5.88 -4.12 -2.59
C CYS A 53 6.03 -5.53 -3.18
N LEU A 54 7.26 -6.07 -3.19
CA LEU A 54 7.55 -7.41 -3.71
C LEU A 54 6.78 -8.50 -2.95
N GLU A 55 6.84 -8.48 -1.62
CA GLU A 55 6.13 -9.44 -0.76
C GLU A 55 4.61 -9.40 -0.98
N MET A 56 4.05 -8.21 -1.25
CA MET A 56 2.64 -8.08 -1.64
C MET A 56 2.39 -8.71 -3.01
N GLU A 57 3.18 -8.39 -4.04
CA GLU A 57 3.05 -8.98 -5.38
C GLU A 57 3.13 -10.52 -5.35
N GLU A 58 4.05 -11.08 -4.54
CA GLU A 58 4.24 -12.54 -4.40
C GLU A 58 3.04 -13.22 -3.72
N SER A 59 2.37 -12.53 -2.80
CA SER A 59 1.17 -13.02 -2.10
C SER A 59 -0.11 -12.99 -2.94
N LEU A 60 -0.10 -12.26 -4.06
CA LEU A 60 -1.25 -12.18 -4.96
C LEU A 60 -1.39 -13.47 -5.80
N ASN A 61 -2.59 -13.65 -6.35
CA ASN A 61 -2.93 -14.85 -7.09
C ASN A 61 -2.05 -15.06 -8.35
N SER A 62 -2.08 -16.28 -8.90
CA SER A 62 -1.29 -16.64 -10.08
C SER A 62 -1.58 -15.77 -11.30
N VAL A 63 -2.83 -15.31 -11.48
CA VAL A 63 -3.23 -14.46 -12.62
C VAL A 63 -2.55 -13.10 -12.55
N TYR A 64 -2.51 -12.48 -11.37
CA TYR A 64 -1.79 -11.23 -11.16
C TYR A 64 -0.29 -11.40 -11.48
N ARG A 65 0.34 -12.44 -10.93
CA ARG A 65 1.77 -12.70 -11.13
C ARG A 65 2.11 -13.01 -12.59
N GLN A 66 1.25 -13.76 -13.28
CA GLN A 66 1.39 -13.99 -14.72
C GLN A 66 1.27 -12.68 -15.51
N SER A 67 0.25 -11.86 -15.20
CA SER A 67 0.03 -10.56 -15.85
C SER A 67 1.21 -9.60 -15.65
N ARG A 68 1.86 -9.67 -14.48
CA ARG A 68 3.01 -8.84 -14.09
C ARG A 68 4.33 -9.27 -14.74
N VAL A 69 4.56 -10.58 -14.89
CA VAL A 69 5.85 -11.15 -15.33
C VAL A 69 5.82 -11.57 -16.80
N ALA A 70 4.82 -12.35 -17.20
CA ALA A 70 4.74 -12.94 -18.54
C ALA A 70 4.07 -11.96 -19.52
N ASP A 71 2.86 -11.50 -19.20
CA ASP A 71 2.06 -10.71 -20.14
C ASP A 71 2.44 -9.21 -20.13
N LYS A 72 3.09 -8.76 -19.05
CA LYS A 72 3.49 -7.35 -18.80
C LYS A 72 2.32 -6.37 -18.94
N SER A 73 1.11 -6.85 -18.65
CA SER A 73 -0.14 -6.08 -18.73
C SER A 73 -0.48 -5.34 -17.44
N ILE A 74 0.21 -5.66 -16.34
CA ILE A 74 0.14 -4.97 -15.05
C ILE A 74 1.54 -4.43 -14.70
N GLY A 75 1.62 -3.15 -14.37
CA GLY A 75 2.83 -2.48 -13.90
C GLY A 75 3.20 -2.86 -12.46
N PRO A 76 4.38 -2.41 -11.97
CA PRO A 76 4.83 -2.71 -10.61
C PRO A 76 3.85 -2.15 -9.56
N LEU A 77 3.56 -2.94 -8.53
CA LEU A 77 2.79 -2.48 -7.38
C LEU A 77 3.48 -1.29 -6.70
N GLU A 78 2.69 -0.28 -6.37
CA GLU A 78 3.15 0.93 -5.71
C GLU A 78 2.53 1.03 -4.32
N ILE A 79 3.35 1.24 -3.29
CA ILE A 79 2.88 1.59 -1.95
C ILE A 79 3.09 3.09 -1.74
N ARG A 80 2.03 3.81 -1.41
CA ARG A 80 2.04 5.23 -1.04
C ARG A 80 1.79 5.37 0.45
N VAL A 81 2.80 5.79 1.19
CA VAL A 81 2.65 6.10 2.62
C VAL A 81 1.94 7.45 2.75
N VAL A 82 0.87 7.49 3.54
CA VAL A 82 0.12 8.71 3.84
C VAL A 82 0.46 9.21 5.24
N LYS A 83 0.09 10.48 5.52
CA LYS A 83 0.30 11.07 6.84
C LYS A 83 -0.66 10.47 7.86
N ASN A 84 -0.26 10.48 9.14
CA ASN A 84 -1.17 10.10 10.22
C ASN A 84 -2.41 11.00 10.23
N GLY A 85 -3.59 10.39 10.43
CA GLY A 85 -4.89 11.06 10.36
C GLY A 85 -5.50 11.13 8.96
N THR A 86 -4.81 10.67 7.91
CA THR A 86 -5.37 10.73 6.54
C THR A 86 -6.62 9.89 6.41
N PHE A 87 -6.67 8.70 7.03
CA PHE A 87 -7.87 7.87 6.98
C PHE A 87 -8.99 8.37 7.89
N GLU A 88 -8.68 9.12 8.95
CA GLU A 88 -9.67 9.85 9.75
C GLU A 88 -10.33 10.96 8.90
N GLU A 89 -9.54 11.78 8.21
CA GLU A 89 -10.05 12.79 7.27
C GLU A 89 -10.87 12.15 6.13
N LEU A 90 -10.43 11.01 5.61
CA LEU A 90 -11.17 10.27 4.57
C LEU A 90 -12.53 9.78 5.08
N MET A 91 -12.58 9.32 6.34
CA MET A 91 -13.80 8.86 6.97
C MET A 91 -14.78 10.03 7.21
N ASP A 92 -14.30 11.14 7.76
CA ASP A 92 -15.10 12.37 7.94
C ASP A 92 -15.65 12.88 6.60
N TYR A 93 -14.82 12.82 5.55
CA TYR A 93 -15.26 13.14 4.20
C TYR A 93 -16.37 12.18 3.73
N ALA A 94 -16.23 10.87 3.92
CA ALA A 94 -17.26 9.91 3.55
C ALA A 94 -18.59 10.15 4.30
N ILE A 95 -18.53 10.45 5.61
CA ILE A 95 -19.71 10.81 6.42
C ILE A 95 -20.37 12.08 5.89
N SER A 96 -19.59 13.11 5.56
CA SER A 96 -20.11 14.36 4.98
C SER A 96 -20.84 14.14 3.64
N ARG A 97 -20.54 13.03 2.96
CA ARG A 97 -21.15 12.59 1.70
C ARG A 97 -22.27 11.57 1.89
N GLY A 98 -22.67 11.28 3.13
CA GLY A 98 -23.82 10.45 3.46
C GLY A 98 -23.50 8.99 3.79
N ALA A 99 -22.23 8.64 3.99
CA ALA A 99 -21.88 7.33 4.57
C ALA A 99 -22.25 7.28 6.06
N SER A 100 -22.56 6.08 6.57
CA SER A 100 -22.71 5.81 8.01
C SER A 100 -21.57 4.93 8.48
N ILE A 101 -21.13 5.15 9.71
CA ILE A 101 -20.29 4.24 10.49
C ILE A 101 -21.16 3.18 11.15
#